data_AF-A0A963XQ71-F1
#
_entry.id   AF-A0A963XQ71-F1
#
_cell.length_a   1.000
_cell.length_b   1.000
_cell.length_c   1.000
_cell.angle_alpha   90.00
_cell.angle_beta   90.00
_cell.angle_gamma   90.00
#
_symmetry.space_group_name_H-M   'P 1'
#
loop_
_entity.id
_entity.type
_entity.pdbx_description
1 polymer ?
#
loop_
_entity_poly.entity_id
_entity_poly.type
_entity_poly.pdbx_seq_one_letter_code
_entity_poly.pdbx_strand_id
1 'polypeptide(L)'
;MTSKLFSATPLSLYADRMPKADAPAKKPAAKSKTPAADKPAVKAAAKAALKPRAPAAKETPRRAVTALPSGDGRLRLVPIQRLAQGGRWRVEAMRSYADPVLYWFTRGQGRVTIGGVTRGYGAHNAIFVPAGAMHGFEAGPQSFGTALFFGRGDDLGLPAEPLHLRVRDAIPQGELSGIFDQIQRELDGARPGHERAARHYLGLLSVWLER
;
A
#
# COMPACT_ATOMS: atom_id res chain seq x y z
N MET A 1 22.48 -1.56 -43.33
CA MET A 1 23.02 -2.78 -42.70
C MET A 1 23.33 -2.45 -41.24
N THR A 2 22.32 -2.12 -40.44
CA THR A 2 21.44 -3.01 -39.64
C THR A 2 22.17 -3.61 -38.42
N SER A 3 21.90 -2.97 -37.29
CA SER A 3 22.25 -3.36 -35.92
C SER A 3 21.59 -4.66 -35.48
N LYS A 4 22.30 -5.43 -34.66
CA LYS A 4 21.79 -6.49 -33.76
C LYS A 4 22.82 -6.66 -32.64
N LEU A 5 22.50 -6.93 -31.37
CA LEU A 5 21.26 -7.05 -30.62
C LEU A 5 21.71 -7.14 -29.15
N PHE A 6 21.09 -6.36 -28.27
CA PHE A 6 21.21 -6.48 -26.83
C PHE A 6 20.82 -7.90 -26.38
N SER A 7 21.73 -8.57 -25.67
CA SER A 7 21.40 -9.74 -24.85
C SER A 7 21.02 -9.25 -23.45
N ALA A 8 19.76 -8.88 -23.27
CA ALA A 8 19.20 -8.59 -21.96
C ALA A 8 18.89 -9.92 -21.26
N THR A 9 19.69 -10.28 -20.26
CA THR A 9 19.31 -11.27 -19.25
C THR A 9 18.17 -10.65 -18.42
N PRO A 10 16.99 -11.27 -18.31
CA PRO A 10 15.94 -10.73 -17.47
C PRO A 10 16.35 -10.85 -15.99
N LEU A 11 16.18 -9.76 -15.24
CA LEU A 11 16.54 -9.63 -13.81
C LEU A 11 15.51 -10.34 -12.88
N SER A 12 15.03 -11.51 -13.28
CA SER A 12 13.94 -12.23 -12.61
C SER A 12 14.38 -13.20 -11.50
N LEU A 13 15.51 -12.95 -10.83
CA LEU A 13 16.07 -13.89 -9.82
C LEU A 13 16.21 -13.34 -8.39
N TYR A 14 15.79 -12.10 -8.09
CA TYR A 14 15.96 -11.51 -6.76
C TYR A 14 14.75 -10.78 -6.17
N ALA A 15 13.54 -11.00 -6.70
CA ALA A 15 12.31 -10.65 -6.02
C ALA A 15 11.78 -11.90 -5.31
N ASP A 16 12.07 -12.05 -4.01
CA ASP A 16 11.31 -12.97 -3.16
C ASP A 16 9.88 -12.45 -3.09
N ARG A 17 9.03 -12.91 -4.01
CA ARG A 17 7.60 -12.62 -4.05
C ARG A 17 6.98 -13.11 -2.74
N MET A 18 6.31 -12.23 -2.00
CA MET A 18 5.60 -12.63 -0.79
C MET A 18 4.48 -13.64 -1.15
N PRO A 19 4.27 -14.70 -0.35
CA PRO A 19 3.19 -15.64 -0.61
C PRO A 19 1.84 -14.94 -0.45
N LYS A 20 1.00 -15.08 -1.48
CA LYS A 20 -0.38 -14.59 -1.49
C LYS A 20 -1.18 -15.36 -0.43
N ALA A 21 -1.95 -14.65 0.40
CA ALA A 21 -2.86 -15.29 1.35
C ALA A 21 -4.01 -15.96 0.58
N ASP A 22 -4.12 -17.28 0.68
CA ASP A 22 -5.20 -18.06 0.07
C ASP A 22 -6.56 -17.71 0.71
N ALA A 23 -7.53 -17.36 -0.14
CA ALA A 23 -8.91 -17.15 0.27
C ALA A 23 -9.61 -18.50 0.58
N PRO A 24 -10.47 -18.58 1.62
CA PRO A 24 -11.09 -19.84 1.99
C PRO A 24 -12.16 -20.29 0.97
N ALA A 25 -12.13 -21.60 0.68
CA ALA A 25 -13.01 -22.29 -0.25
C ALA A 25 -14.50 -22.22 0.14
N LYS A 26 -15.36 -21.91 -0.83
CA LYS A 26 -16.83 -22.01 -0.74
C LYS A 26 -17.27 -23.49 -0.66
N LYS A 27 -18.03 -23.86 0.39
CA LYS A 27 -18.82 -25.10 0.43
C LYS A 27 -20.03 -25.03 -0.51
N PRO A 28 -20.42 -26.13 -1.20
CA PRO A 28 -21.58 -26.14 -2.07
C PRO A 28 -22.90 -26.38 -1.32
N ALA A 29 -23.97 -25.86 -1.91
CA ALA A 29 -25.35 -25.89 -1.44
C ALA A 29 -26.01 -27.28 -1.59
N ALA A 30 -26.83 -27.66 -0.61
CA ALA A 30 -27.70 -28.83 -0.66
C ALA A 30 -29.08 -28.46 -1.24
N LYS A 31 -29.55 -29.24 -2.22
CA LYS A 31 -30.85 -29.12 -2.89
C LYS A 31 -31.98 -29.81 -2.10
N SER A 32 -33.17 -29.29 -2.39
CA SER A 32 -34.52 -29.59 -1.93
C SER A 32 -35.04 -31.02 -2.17
N LYS A 33 -36.02 -31.44 -1.36
CA LYS A 33 -37.10 -32.38 -1.73
C LYS A 33 -38.42 -31.97 -1.05
N THR A 34 -39.48 -31.89 -1.87
CA THR A 34 -40.92 -31.86 -1.50
C THR A 34 -41.50 -33.27 -1.76
N PRO A 35 -42.63 -33.67 -1.14
CA PRO A 35 -43.92 -33.70 -1.86
C PRO A 35 -45.10 -33.19 -1.00
N ALA A 36 -46.05 -32.42 -1.56
CA ALA A 36 -47.43 -32.81 -1.98
C ALA A 36 -48.32 -33.35 -0.85
N ALA A 37 -49.61 -33.07 -0.70
CA ALA A 37 -50.59 -32.09 -1.19
C ALA A 37 -51.85 -32.37 -0.33
N ASP A 38 -52.62 -31.37 0.10
CA ASP A 38 -54.07 -31.55 0.29
C ASP A 38 -54.80 -30.21 0.50
N LYS A 39 -56.01 -30.14 -0.06
CA LYS A 39 -57.03 -29.08 0.04
C LYS A 39 -58.35 -29.82 0.33
N PRO A 40 -59.38 -29.24 1.00
CA PRO A 40 -60.02 -28.05 0.46
C PRO A 40 -60.73 -27.06 1.44
N ALA A 41 -60.92 -25.85 0.88
CA ALA A 41 -62.04 -24.90 0.96
C ALA A 41 -62.84 -24.64 2.25
N VAL A 42 -62.96 -23.35 2.65
CA VAL A 42 -64.26 -22.64 2.82
C VAL A 42 -64.09 -21.14 2.49
N LYS A 43 -65.14 -20.58 1.86
CA LYS A 43 -65.36 -19.20 1.41
C LYS A 43 -65.50 -18.20 2.56
N ALA A 44 -65.15 -16.92 2.34
CA ALA A 44 -66.09 -15.79 2.32
C ALA A 44 -65.39 -14.44 2.61
N ALA A 45 -65.92 -13.41 1.96
CA ALA A 45 -65.51 -12.01 1.94
C ALA A 45 -65.38 -11.33 3.32
N ALA A 46 -64.44 -10.39 3.42
CA ALA A 46 -64.70 -9.04 3.93
C ALA A 46 -63.49 -8.11 3.69
N LYS A 47 -63.72 -6.99 3.00
CA LYS A 47 -62.82 -5.84 2.94
C LYS A 47 -62.64 -5.29 4.36
N ALA A 48 -61.40 -5.17 4.83
CA ALA A 48 -61.06 -4.42 6.04
C ALA A 48 -59.86 -3.52 5.76
N ALA A 49 -59.98 -2.27 6.22
CA ALA A 49 -59.17 -1.12 5.88
C ALA A 49 -57.67 -1.28 6.18
N LEU A 50 -56.85 -0.83 5.23
CA LEU A 50 -55.41 -0.64 5.39
C LEU A 50 -55.17 0.53 6.38
N LYS A 51 -54.77 0.23 7.61
CA LYS A 51 -54.20 1.24 8.52
C LYS A 51 -52.81 1.65 8.00
N PRO A 52 -52.45 2.95 8.02
CA PRO A 52 -51.13 3.38 7.57
C PRO A 52 -50.05 2.86 8.52
N ARG A 53 -49.05 2.20 7.92
CA ARG A 53 -47.84 1.70 8.58
C ARG A 53 -47.00 2.89 9.06
N ALA A 54 -46.59 2.85 10.32
CA ALA A 54 -45.80 3.85 11.04
C ALA A 54 -44.49 4.22 10.30
N PRO A 55 -43.96 5.46 10.51
CA PRO A 55 -42.95 6.05 9.65
C PRO A 55 -41.56 5.43 9.80
N ALA A 56 -40.78 5.59 8.73
CA ALA A 56 -39.45 5.04 8.48
C ALA A 56 -38.50 5.08 9.69
N ALA A 57 -37.87 3.93 9.96
CA ALA A 57 -36.75 3.82 10.87
C ALA A 57 -35.63 4.77 10.41
N LYS A 58 -35.25 5.68 11.32
CA LYS A 58 -34.11 6.58 11.14
C LYS A 58 -32.87 5.74 10.86
N GLU A 59 -32.30 5.90 9.66
CA GLU A 59 -31.00 5.33 9.32
C GLU A 59 -29.99 5.79 10.38
N THR A 60 -29.49 4.81 11.14
CA THR A 60 -28.39 5.03 12.07
C THR A 60 -27.19 5.47 11.25
N PRO A 61 -26.54 6.61 11.55
CA PRO A 61 -25.39 7.05 10.77
C PRO A 61 -24.34 5.95 10.83
N ARG A 62 -24.00 5.39 9.66
CA ARG A 62 -22.89 4.44 9.52
C ARG A 62 -21.69 5.08 10.22
N ARG A 63 -21.18 4.42 11.27
CA ARG A 63 -19.97 4.87 11.98
C ARG A 63 -18.94 5.26 10.93
N ALA A 64 -18.54 6.54 10.94
CA ALA A 64 -17.44 7.00 10.12
C ALA A 64 -16.27 6.05 10.39
N VAL A 65 -15.83 5.34 9.36
CA VAL A 65 -14.62 4.51 9.43
C VAL A 65 -13.54 5.45 9.96
N THR A 66 -13.01 5.17 11.14
CA THR A 66 -11.92 5.95 11.73
C THR A 66 -10.82 6.01 10.67
N ALA A 67 -10.68 7.16 10.01
CA ALA A 67 -9.70 7.34 8.97
C ALA A 67 -8.34 7.06 9.61
N LEU A 68 -7.55 6.18 8.98
CA LEU A 68 -6.14 5.98 9.34
C LEU A 68 -5.51 7.37 9.53
N PRO A 69 -4.59 7.56 10.51
CA PRO A 69 -3.91 8.82 10.73
C PRO A 69 -3.40 9.30 9.38
N SER A 70 -4.14 10.24 8.83
CA SER A 70 -3.95 10.62 7.44
C SER A 70 -2.72 11.49 7.52
N GLY A 71 -1.64 11.06 6.86
CA GLY A 71 -0.73 12.04 6.34
C GLY A 71 -1.57 13.12 5.64
N ASP A 72 -1.05 14.32 5.52
CA ASP A 72 -1.64 15.39 4.73
C ASP A 72 -1.97 14.99 3.27
N GLY A 73 -1.68 13.75 2.87
CA GLY A 73 -1.87 13.19 1.53
C GLY A 73 -0.88 13.80 0.55
N ARG A 74 0.13 14.51 1.06
CA ARG A 74 1.10 15.24 0.26
C ARG A 74 2.35 14.40 0.08
N LEU A 75 2.94 14.58 -1.10
CA LEU A 75 4.29 14.15 -1.38
C LEU A 75 5.24 14.75 -0.34
N ARG A 76 6.00 13.89 0.36
CA ARG A 76 7.04 14.34 1.28
C ARG A 76 8.16 13.32 1.43
N LEU A 77 9.35 13.84 1.67
CA LEU A 77 10.53 13.07 2.05
C LEU A 77 10.87 13.34 3.51
N VAL A 78 11.08 12.28 4.27
CA VAL A 78 11.38 12.37 5.70
C VAL A 78 12.59 11.49 6.01
N PRO A 79 13.67 12.03 6.59
CA PRO A 79 14.77 11.21 7.07
C PRO A 79 14.28 10.16 8.07
N ILE A 80 14.76 8.93 7.98
CA ILE A 80 14.31 7.81 8.83
C ILE A 80 14.55 8.10 10.32
N GLN A 81 15.64 8.79 10.64
CA GLN A 81 15.98 9.22 11.99
C GLN A 81 14.96 10.23 12.53
N ARG A 82 14.42 11.09 11.66
CA ARG A 82 13.35 12.03 12.02
C ARG A 82 12.03 11.28 12.26
N LEU A 83 11.75 10.21 11.52
CA LEU A 83 10.59 9.36 11.81
C LEU A 83 10.68 8.69 13.19
N ALA A 84 11.89 8.25 13.57
CA ALA A 84 12.16 7.64 14.87
C ALA A 84 12.32 8.65 16.02
N GLN A 85 12.36 9.96 15.73
CA GLN A 85 12.54 11.01 16.72
C GLN A 85 11.34 11.06 17.69
N GLY A 86 11.60 11.06 19.00
CA GLY A 86 10.56 11.01 20.03
C GLY A 86 10.25 9.59 20.54
N GLY A 87 11.06 8.60 20.14
CA GLY A 87 11.06 7.25 20.70
C GLY A 87 10.85 6.17 19.64
N ARG A 88 11.49 5.01 19.83
CA ARG A 88 11.51 3.92 18.84
C ARG A 88 10.12 3.40 18.46
N TRP A 89 9.15 3.50 19.38
CA TRP A 89 7.74 3.12 19.17
C TRP A 89 7.08 3.82 17.97
N ARG A 90 7.60 4.98 17.51
CA ARG A 90 7.05 5.66 16.33
C ARG A 90 7.21 4.86 15.04
N VAL A 91 8.31 4.13 14.92
CA VAL A 91 8.65 3.30 13.74
C VAL A 91 8.50 1.81 14.02
N GLU A 92 8.73 1.36 15.25
CA GLU A 92 8.65 -0.06 15.64
C GLU A 92 7.20 -0.54 15.85
N ALA A 93 6.29 0.35 16.29
CA ALA A 93 4.90 -0.03 16.48
C ALA A 93 4.21 -0.25 15.13
N MET A 94 3.52 -1.39 15.01
CA MET A 94 2.75 -1.71 13.81
C MET A 94 1.71 -0.64 13.52
N ARG A 95 1.74 -0.12 12.29
CA ARG A 95 0.81 0.91 11.81
C ARG A 95 0.57 0.76 10.32
N SER A 96 -0.47 1.44 9.87
CA SER A 96 -0.80 1.54 8.46
C SER A 96 -0.92 3.02 8.10
N TYR A 97 -0.26 3.42 7.02
CA TYR A 97 -0.40 4.75 6.43
C TYR A 97 -1.43 4.69 5.32
N ALA A 98 -2.14 5.80 5.13
CA ALA A 98 -3.09 5.92 4.03
C ALA A 98 -2.40 6.20 2.68
N ASP A 99 -1.14 6.63 2.71
CA ASP A 99 -0.33 6.92 1.52
C ASP A 99 0.66 5.76 1.31
N PRO A 100 0.99 5.39 0.06
CA PRO A 100 2.10 4.47 -0.20
C PRO A 100 3.40 5.08 0.31
N VAL A 101 4.31 4.23 0.79
CA VAL A 101 5.60 4.66 1.34
C VAL A 101 6.72 3.81 0.77
N LEU A 102 7.81 4.46 0.36
CA LEU A 102 9.07 3.80 0.03
C LEU A 102 10.13 4.20 1.06
N TYR A 103 10.69 3.21 1.75
CA TYR A 103 11.85 3.39 2.61
C TYR A 103 13.13 3.06 1.84
N TRP A 104 14.02 4.04 1.70
CA TRP A 104 15.35 3.82 1.14
C TRP A 104 16.41 3.90 2.24
N PHE A 105 16.90 2.74 2.68
CA PHE A 105 17.98 2.63 3.64
C PHE A 105 19.32 2.63 2.93
N THR A 106 20.15 3.65 3.17
CA THR A 106 21.50 3.74 2.60
C THR A 106 22.55 3.12 3.51
N ARG A 107 22.32 3.11 4.83
CA ARG A 107 23.21 2.46 5.81
C ARG A 107 22.44 1.88 6.99
N GLY A 108 23.14 1.02 7.73
CA GLY A 108 22.61 0.35 8.91
C GLY A 108 21.95 -0.97 8.59
N GLN A 109 21.37 -1.56 9.61
CA GLN A 109 20.72 -2.87 9.54
C GLN A 109 19.63 -2.93 10.61
N GLY A 110 18.63 -3.75 10.36
CA GLY A 110 17.50 -3.89 11.25
C GLY A 110 16.51 -4.92 10.75
N ARG A 111 15.29 -4.85 11.26
CA ARG A 111 14.18 -5.71 10.87
C ARG A 111 12.99 -4.86 10.46
N VAL A 112 12.30 -5.29 9.42
CA VAL A 112 11.02 -4.73 9.00
C VAL A 112 9.96 -5.83 9.14
N THR A 113 8.78 -5.47 9.62
CA THR A 113 7.60 -6.32 9.61
C THR A 113 6.58 -5.69 8.68
N ILE A 114 6.07 -6.43 7.71
CA ILE A 114 5.01 -5.99 6.79
C ILE A 114 3.97 -7.10 6.70
N GLY A 115 2.70 -6.77 6.95
CA GLY A 115 1.61 -7.76 6.92
C GLY A 115 1.81 -8.93 7.89
N GLY A 116 2.57 -8.75 8.97
CA GLY A 116 2.93 -9.81 9.92
C GLY A 116 4.15 -10.66 9.54
N VAL A 117 4.77 -10.42 8.38
CA VAL A 117 6.01 -11.09 7.97
C VAL A 117 7.20 -10.21 8.32
N THR A 118 8.10 -10.72 9.17
CA THR A 118 9.33 -10.02 9.56
C THR A 118 10.51 -10.45 8.70
N ARG A 119 11.24 -9.49 8.13
CA ARG A 119 12.47 -9.70 7.34
C ARG A 119 13.57 -8.77 7.82
N GLY A 120 14.83 -9.22 7.74
CA GLY A 120 15.98 -8.38 8.01
C GLY A 120 16.29 -7.47 6.83
N TYR A 121 16.65 -6.21 7.10
CA TYR A 121 17.19 -5.29 6.10
C TYR A 121 18.62 -4.88 6.48
N GLY A 122 19.41 -4.50 5.48
CA GLY A 122 20.78 -3.97 5.65
C GLY A 122 20.96 -2.65 4.90
N ALA A 123 22.21 -2.28 4.65
CA ALA A 123 22.53 -1.12 3.81
C ALA A 123 21.99 -1.32 2.39
N HIS A 124 21.63 -0.23 1.73
CA HIS A 124 21.10 -0.19 0.36
C HIS A 124 19.87 -1.09 0.14
N ASN A 125 18.92 -1.03 1.07
CA ASN A 125 17.63 -1.72 0.96
C ASN A 125 16.52 -0.73 0.64
N ALA A 126 15.74 -1.00 -0.40
CA ALA A 126 14.53 -0.27 -0.77
C ALA A 126 13.31 -1.12 -0.39
N ILE A 127 12.44 -0.58 0.46
CA ILE A 127 11.28 -1.29 1.00
C ILE A 127 10.03 -0.49 0.67
N PHE A 128 9.25 -1.00 -0.27
CA PHE A 128 7.99 -0.39 -0.67
C PHE A 128 6.83 -1.00 0.11
N VAL A 129 6.00 -0.13 0.67
CA VAL A 129 4.79 -0.48 1.42
C VAL A 129 3.59 0.19 0.76
N PRO A 130 2.63 -0.58 0.21
CA PRO A 130 1.43 0.00 -0.39
C PRO A 130 0.53 0.63 0.68
N ALA A 131 -0.32 1.56 0.24
CA ALA A 131 -1.29 2.21 1.11
C ALA A 131 -2.17 1.17 1.83
N GLY A 132 -2.43 1.39 3.12
CA GLY A 132 -3.24 0.47 3.92
C GLY A 132 -2.50 -0.74 4.47
N ALA A 133 -1.29 -1.07 4.00
CA ALA A 133 -0.53 -2.20 4.52
C ALA A 133 0.05 -1.91 5.91
N MET A 134 -0.20 -2.83 6.85
CA MET A 134 0.35 -2.77 8.20
C MET A 134 1.85 -3.06 8.15
N HIS A 135 2.64 -2.17 8.74
CA HIS A 135 4.09 -2.30 8.78
C HIS A 135 4.68 -1.62 10.01
N GLY A 136 5.94 -1.94 10.29
CA GLY A 136 6.82 -1.21 11.20
C GLY A 136 8.24 -1.74 11.06
N PHE A 137 9.23 -0.98 11.54
CA PHE A 137 10.63 -1.36 11.41
C PHE A 137 11.45 -0.91 12.61
N GLU A 138 12.49 -1.68 12.89
CA GLU A 138 13.46 -1.42 13.95
C GLU A 138 14.61 -0.58 13.39
N ALA A 139 14.58 0.73 13.64
CA ALA A 139 15.68 1.63 13.29
C ALA A 139 16.78 1.57 14.36
N GLY A 140 17.83 0.79 14.10
CA GLY A 140 19.06 0.82 14.92
C GLY A 140 19.75 2.20 14.87
N PRO A 141 20.66 2.52 15.82
CA PRO A 141 21.31 3.84 15.92
C PRO A 141 22.10 4.27 14.68
N GLN A 142 22.54 3.30 13.87
CA GLN A 142 23.29 3.50 12.62
C GLN A 142 22.41 3.35 11.37
N SER A 143 21.08 3.34 11.52
CA SER A 143 20.15 3.28 10.38
C SER A 143 20.04 4.67 9.75
N PHE A 144 20.50 4.79 8.52
CA PHE A 144 20.37 6.01 7.71
C PHE A 144 19.56 5.71 6.46
N GLY A 145 18.71 6.67 6.10
CA GLY A 145 17.88 6.58 4.92
C GLY A 145 16.79 7.61 4.91
N THR A 146 15.94 7.52 3.88
CA THR A 146 14.85 8.46 3.65
C THR A 146 13.57 7.68 3.38
N ALA A 147 12.48 8.11 4.01
CA ALA A 147 11.13 7.66 3.72
C ALA A 147 10.46 8.63 2.75
N LEU A 148 10.06 8.12 1.59
CA LEU A 148 9.26 8.84 0.61
C LEU A 148 7.80 8.45 0.77
N PHE A 149 6.96 9.43 1.07
CA PHE A 149 5.51 9.29 1.04
C PHE A 149 5.03 9.85 -0.29
N PHE A 150 4.40 9.02 -1.12
CA PHE A 150 3.97 9.43 -2.47
C PHE A 150 2.83 10.46 -2.41
N GLY A 151 1.94 10.35 -1.43
CA GLY A 151 0.72 11.14 -1.34
C GLY A 151 -0.49 10.38 -1.90
N ARG A 152 -1.69 10.99 -1.79
CA ARG A 152 -2.94 10.37 -2.27
C ARG A 152 -3.23 10.78 -3.71
N GLY A 153 -3.73 9.81 -4.48
CA GLY A 153 -4.31 10.08 -5.81
C GLY A 153 -3.31 10.09 -6.96
N ASP A 154 -2.12 9.55 -6.74
CA ASP A 154 -1.08 9.48 -7.76
C ASP A 154 -1.27 8.26 -8.67
N ASP A 155 -1.61 8.50 -9.94
CA ASP A 155 -1.67 7.51 -11.02
C ASP A 155 -0.25 7.16 -11.54
N LEU A 156 0.59 6.66 -10.64
CA LEU A 156 2.01 6.38 -10.90
C LEU A 156 2.27 4.92 -11.28
N GLY A 157 1.25 4.06 -11.32
CA GLY A 157 1.43 2.62 -11.54
C GLY A 157 2.26 1.97 -10.44
N LEU A 158 2.08 2.37 -9.17
CA LEU A 158 2.86 1.79 -8.07
C LEU A 158 2.52 0.29 -7.88
N PRO A 159 3.49 -0.52 -7.40
CA PRO A 159 3.25 -1.92 -7.10
C PRO A 159 2.07 -2.13 -6.14
N ALA A 160 1.25 -3.16 -6.40
CA ALA A 160 0.12 -3.48 -5.51
C ALA A 160 0.54 -4.28 -4.27
N GLU A 161 1.68 -4.98 -4.34
CA GLU A 161 2.22 -5.79 -3.25
C GLU A 161 3.45 -5.10 -2.63
N PRO A 162 3.75 -5.35 -1.34
CA PRO A 162 4.98 -4.87 -0.73
C PRO A 162 6.21 -5.42 -1.44
N LEU A 163 7.21 -4.57 -1.63
CA LEU A 163 8.51 -4.98 -2.18
C LEU A 163 9.61 -4.81 -1.14
N HIS A 164 10.54 -5.75 -1.11
CA HIS A 164 11.76 -5.67 -0.32
C HIS A 164 12.94 -5.95 -1.24
N LEU A 165 13.58 -4.89 -1.73
CA LEU A 165 14.66 -4.94 -2.69
C LEU A 165 16.01 -4.69 -2.00
N ARG A 166 16.97 -5.59 -2.18
CA ARG A 166 18.35 -5.40 -1.75
C ARG A 166 19.21 -5.02 -2.94
N VAL A 167 19.59 -3.75 -3.01
CA VAL A 167 20.35 -3.19 -4.14
C VAL A 167 21.84 -3.38 -3.89
N ARG A 168 22.46 -4.32 -4.61
CA ARG A 168 23.87 -4.71 -4.38
C ARG A 168 24.87 -3.87 -5.18
N ASP A 169 24.51 -3.54 -6.41
CA ASP A 169 25.40 -2.86 -7.34
C ASP A 169 25.41 -1.35 -7.12
N ALA A 170 26.59 -0.74 -7.25
CA ALA A 170 26.78 0.69 -7.01
C ALA A 170 26.00 1.58 -7.99
N ILE A 171 25.82 1.13 -9.24
CA ILE A 171 25.11 1.90 -10.26
C ILE A 171 23.62 2.08 -9.88
N PRO A 172 22.81 1.01 -9.67
CA PRO A 172 21.43 1.16 -9.22
C PRO A 172 21.28 1.87 -7.87
N GLN A 173 22.26 1.73 -6.96
CA GLN A 173 22.27 2.51 -5.71
C GLN A 173 22.37 4.02 -5.97
N GLY A 174 23.24 4.41 -6.91
CA GLY A 174 23.42 5.78 -7.34
C GLY A 174 22.20 6.33 -8.08
N GLU A 175 21.59 5.54 -8.97
CA GLU A 175 20.36 5.90 -9.68
C GLU A 175 19.22 6.19 -8.69
N LEU A 176 18.95 5.26 -7.77
CA LEU A 176 17.88 5.41 -6.79
C LEU A 176 18.11 6.61 -5.87
N SER A 177 19.35 6.77 -5.38
CA SER A 177 19.71 7.93 -4.53
C SER A 177 19.57 9.25 -5.31
N GLY A 178 20.00 9.27 -6.57
CA GLY A 178 19.87 10.44 -7.44
C GLY A 178 18.41 10.83 -7.71
N ILE A 179 17.50 9.86 -7.88
CA ILE A 179 16.06 10.13 -8.01
C ILE A 179 15.52 10.78 -6.73
N PHE A 180 15.88 10.26 -5.54
CA PHE A 180 15.51 10.86 -4.26
C PHE A 180 16.03 12.30 -4.12
N ASP A 181 17.27 12.56 -4.53
CA ASP A 181 17.87 13.90 -4.47
C ASP A 181 17.14 14.89 -5.41
N GLN A 182 16.74 14.46 -6.62
CA GLN A 182 15.96 15.31 -7.51
C GLN A 182 14.57 15.60 -6.95
N ILE A 183 13.88 14.61 -6.38
CA ILE A 183 12.58 14.82 -5.73
C ILE A 183 12.72 15.81 -4.57
N GLN A 184 13.73 15.63 -3.72
CA GLN A 184 13.99 16.55 -2.60
C GLN A 184 14.22 17.97 -3.09
N ARG A 185 15.02 18.14 -4.14
CA ARG A 185 15.30 19.45 -4.74
C ARG A 185 14.04 20.15 -5.29
N GLU A 186 13.13 19.40 -5.91
CA GLU A 186 11.86 19.95 -6.40
C GLU A 186 10.87 20.24 -5.26
N LEU A 187 10.94 19.51 -4.14
CA LEU A 187 10.14 19.78 -2.95
C LEU A 187 10.62 21.03 -2.19
N ASP A 188 11.93 21.26 -2.12
CA ASP A 188 12.51 22.43 -1.46
C ASP A 188 12.54 23.67 -2.39
N GLY A 189 12.40 23.45 -3.69
CA GLY A 189 12.44 24.50 -4.71
C GLY A 189 11.12 25.26 -4.86
N ALA A 190 11.22 26.49 -5.37
CA ALA A 190 10.09 27.33 -5.75
C ALA A 190 10.07 27.66 -7.26
N ARG A 191 10.73 26.81 -8.07
CA ARG A 191 10.80 27.02 -9.52
C ARG A 191 9.41 26.83 -10.14
N PRO A 192 9.04 27.60 -11.17
CA PRO A 192 7.81 27.36 -11.90
C PRO A 192 7.72 25.89 -12.38
N GLY A 193 6.66 25.20 -11.99
CA GLY A 193 6.44 23.79 -12.35
C GLY A 193 7.14 22.75 -11.48
N HIS A 194 7.73 23.12 -10.34
CA HIS A 194 8.43 22.17 -9.45
C HIS A 194 7.56 20.98 -9.01
N GLU A 195 6.27 21.20 -8.69
CA GLU A 195 5.34 20.10 -8.36
C GLU A 195 5.18 19.10 -9.50
N ARG A 196 5.12 19.57 -10.76
CA ARG A 196 5.04 18.70 -11.93
C ARG A 196 6.34 17.94 -12.15
N ALA A 197 7.48 18.60 -11.97
CA ALA A 197 8.80 17.96 -12.07
C ALA A 197 8.94 16.85 -11.01
N ALA A 198 8.56 17.13 -9.76
CA ALA A 198 8.53 16.14 -8.69
C ALA A 198 7.69 14.91 -9.07
N ARG A 199 6.48 15.12 -9.61
CA ARG A 199 5.62 14.02 -10.10
C ARG A 199 6.28 13.20 -11.21
N HIS A 200 7.01 13.82 -12.14
CA HIS A 200 7.72 13.08 -13.18
C HIS A 200 8.88 12.25 -12.62
N TYR A 201 9.61 12.74 -11.62
CA TYR A 201 10.60 11.94 -10.92
C TYR A 201 9.98 10.78 -10.14
N LEU A 202 8.80 10.95 -9.56
CA LEU A 202 8.04 9.85 -8.98
C LEU A 202 7.63 8.80 -10.01
N GLY A 203 7.27 9.22 -11.23
CA GLY A 203 6.98 8.30 -12.34
C GLY A 203 8.23 7.52 -12.78
N LEU A 204 9.41 8.15 -12.81
CA LEU A 204 10.65 7.43 -13.06
C LEU A 204 10.97 6.44 -11.94
N LEU A 205 10.70 6.82 -10.69
CA LEU A 205 10.87 5.95 -9.54
C LEU A 205 9.94 4.74 -9.57
N SER A 206 8.67 4.91 -9.96
CA SER A 206 7.73 3.80 -10.05
C SER A 206 8.17 2.80 -11.11
N VAL A 207 8.57 3.28 -12.29
CA VAL A 207 9.14 2.44 -13.34
C VAL A 207 10.43 1.74 -12.88
N TRP A 208 11.26 2.40 -12.08
CA TRP A 208 12.47 1.79 -11.51
C TRP A 208 12.12 0.63 -10.57
N LEU A 209 11.07 0.76 -9.75
CA LEU A 209 10.63 -0.30 -8.84
C LEU A 209 10.03 -1.52 -9.54
N GLU A 210 9.51 -1.35 -10.76
CA GLU A 210 8.91 -2.43 -11.55
C GLU A 210 9.92 -3.27 -12.35
N ARG A 211 11.12 -2.72 -12.62
CA ARG A 211 12.16 -3.36 -13.45
C ARG A 211 13.04 -4.30 -12.65
#